data_AF-A0A832IQI0-F1
#
_entry.id   AF-A0A832IQI0-F1
#
_cell.length_a   1.000
_cell.length_b   1.000
_cell.length_c   1.000
_cell.angle_alpha   90.00
_cell.angle_beta   90.00
_cell.angle_gamma   90.00
#
_symmetry.space_group_name_H-M   'P 1'
#
loop_
_entity.id
_entity.type
_entity.pdbx_description
1 polymer ?
#
loop_
_entity_poly.entity_id
_entity_poly.type
_entity_poly.pdbx_seq_one_letter_code
_entity_poly.pdbx_strand_id
1 'polypeptide(L)'
;MAQRGALLLAVFLVSTLVSISEPKANANPSELYYDDGSFDIGWSDFHPIAAAVRFSPPSQFWRIEAIKLHGACYLRGEDTNFVLEIWDEKLNAVYHAGLSLYSTFEGKNSTLDWHTIEVPDLLVAGGFYVVVAPCLTLDGPQLWISVDDDPPVDNESFLVDVSAHKLIGALGSKGSIVGDFMVRVVGGPAPAPPELRLTSLDFSKEKTFLHFGLSRGNVLSANASLLLADGEEEACEVAIEGASAFSVITNGSGVLNVCVTTDIGTVGASLELGCDLRSQYRELESEFSIFRVEAEAMSSRVEELKRENIMLRESLNATSLNAAYLLKDVKQLNQSIAIRDREIEGLRGTCNALAVGFAATASLLLILVLLRVRAKWRI
;
A
#
# COMPACT_ATOMS: atom_id res chain seq x y z
N MET A 1 -52.46 35.03 8.96
CA MET A 1 -52.14 35.96 7.85
C MET A 1 -50.78 36.57 8.15
N ALA A 2 -49.83 36.41 7.21
CA ALA A 2 -48.56 37.15 6.99
C ALA A 2 -47.77 37.65 8.23
N GLN A 3 -46.47 37.44 8.40
CA GLN A 3 -45.38 37.54 7.44
C GLN A 3 -44.13 37.07 8.21
N ARG A 4 -43.51 35.94 7.83
CA ARG A 4 -42.18 35.55 8.36
C ARG A 4 -41.14 36.15 7.42
N GLY A 5 -40.48 37.21 7.87
CA GLY A 5 -39.36 37.82 7.18
C GLY A 5 -38.16 36.87 7.20
N ALA A 6 -37.79 36.36 6.02
CA ALA A 6 -36.56 35.65 5.79
C ALA A 6 -35.40 36.66 5.80
N LEU A 7 -34.52 36.57 6.80
CA LEU A 7 -33.25 37.28 6.81
C LEU A 7 -32.25 36.45 5.99
N LEU A 8 -32.08 36.81 4.72
CA LEU A 8 -31.02 36.30 3.84
C LEU A 8 -29.67 36.83 4.37
N LEU A 9 -28.86 35.95 4.97
CA LEU A 9 -27.47 36.25 5.28
C LEU A 9 -26.62 35.89 4.04
N ALA A 10 -26.49 36.84 3.12
CA ALA A 10 -25.57 36.72 1.99
C ALA A 10 -24.14 36.99 2.47
N VAL A 11 -23.41 35.92 2.80
CA VAL A 11 -21.96 35.98 3.03
C VAL A 11 -21.28 36.00 1.67
N PHE A 12 -20.94 37.20 1.19
CA PHE A 12 -20.06 37.40 0.05
C PHE A 12 -18.63 37.00 0.46
N LEU A 13 -18.25 35.77 0.16
CA LEU A 13 -16.87 35.31 0.24
C LEU A 13 -16.16 35.80 -1.03
N VAL A 14 -15.54 36.99 -0.93
CA VAL A 14 -14.62 37.50 -1.96
C VAL A 14 -13.39 36.61 -1.92
N SER A 15 -13.42 35.52 -2.68
CA SER A 15 -12.24 34.73 -3.00
C SER A 15 -11.38 35.58 -3.94
N THR A 16 -10.43 36.31 -3.37
CA THR A 16 -9.33 36.91 -4.12
C THR A 16 -8.54 35.78 -4.76
N LEU A 17 -8.78 35.55 -6.05
CA LEU A 17 -7.86 34.88 -6.97
C LEU A 17 -6.53 35.64 -6.95
N VAL A 18 -5.68 35.30 -6.00
CA VAL A 18 -4.24 35.56 -6.12
C VAL A 18 -3.77 34.53 -7.14
N SER A 19 -3.73 34.94 -8.41
CA SER A 19 -2.94 34.24 -9.42
C SER A 19 -1.48 34.35 -8.98
N ILE A 20 -1.04 33.38 -8.18
CA ILE A 20 0.37 33.11 -7.98
C ILE A 20 0.84 32.59 -9.34
N SER A 21 1.28 33.50 -10.20
CA SER A 21 2.13 33.10 -11.32
C SER A 21 3.34 32.45 -10.68
N GLU A 22 3.45 31.13 -10.79
CA GLU A 22 4.69 30.45 -10.45
C GLU A 22 5.80 31.20 -11.19
N PRO A 23 6.84 31.65 -10.49
CA PRO A 23 7.99 32.23 -11.17
C PRO A 23 8.48 31.14 -12.11
N LYS A 24 8.30 31.33 -13.42
CA LYS A 24 9.09 30.61 -14.42
C LYS A 24 10.52 30.81 -13.97
N ALA A 25 11.14 29.75 -13.45
CA ALA A 25 12.54 29.73 -13.12
C ALA A 25 13.29 29.85 -14.45
N ASN A 26 13.39 31.06 -14.97
CA ASN A 26 14.33 31.44 -16.02
C ASN A 26 15.70 31.48 -15.36
N ALA A 27 16.18 30.33 -14.88
CA ALA A 27 17.59 30.14 -14.62
C ALA A 27 18.26 30.18 -15.99
N ASN A 28 19.18 31.12 -16.18
CA ASN A 28 20.02 31.10 -17.37
C ASN A 28 20.70 29.72 -17.45
N PRO A 29 20.79 29.10 -18.63
CA PRO A 29 21.48 27.84 -18.77
C PRO A 29 22.90 27.99 -18.23
N SER A 30 23.31 27.06 -17.36
CA SER A 30 24.66 26.98 -16.84
C SER A 30 25.44 25.91 -17.60
N GLU A 31 26.74 26.16 -17.70
CA GLU A 31 27.68 25.27 -18.36
C GLU A 31 28.40 24.43 -17.30
N LEU A 32 28.41 23.11 -17.46
CA LEU A 32 29.21 22.17 -16.67
C LEU A 32 30.47 21.82 -17.45
N TYR A 33 31.63 21.94 -16.81
CA TYR A 33 32.94 21.76 -17.43
C TYR A 33 33.99 21.40 -16.37
N TYR A 34 35.10 20.81 -16.81
CA TYR A 34 36.25 20.43 -15.99
C TYR A 34 37.58 20.98 -16.55
N ASP A 35 37.51 21.79 -17.62
CA ASP A 35 38.65 22.40 -18.29
C ASP A 35 38.76 23.91 -17.99
N ASP A 36 39.94 24.50 -18.20
CA ASP A 36 40.20 25.93 -17.99
C ASP A 36 39.89 26.80 -19.24
N GLY A 37 39.54 26.16 -20.35
CA GLY A 37 39.27 26.77 -21.66
C GLY A 37 40.45 26.75 -22.62
N SER A 38 41.62 26.31 -22.20
CA SER A 38 42.82 26.06 -23.00
C SER A 38 42.97 24.56 -23.27
N PHE A 39 43.62 24.21 -24.39
CA PHE A 39 43.90 22.82 -24.72
C PHE A 39 45.41 22.58 -24.72
N ASP A 40 45.81 21.37 -24.35
CA ASP A 40 47.21 20.96 -24.35
C ASP A 40 47.48 19.84 -25.35
N ILE A 41 46.55 18.87 -25.42
CA ILE A 41 46.73 17.64 -26.17
C ILE A 41 45.47 17.35 -27.01
N GLY A 42 45.65 16.67 -28.15
CA GLY A 42 44.57 16.10 -28.94
C GLY A 42 44.51 14.58 -28.79
N TRP A 43 43.30 14.03 -28.66
CA TRP A 43 43.02 12.60 -28.56
C TRP A 43 42.00 12.14 -29.60
N SER A 44 42.22 10.95 -30.15
CA SER A 44 41.29 10.27 -31.05
C SER A 44 41.54 8.76 -30.98
N ASP A 45 40.54 7.96 -31.33
CA ASP A 45 40.68 6.50 -31.42
C ASP A 45 39.73 5.91 -32.47
N PHE A 46 39.86 4.61 -32.73
CA PHE A 46 38.96 3.84 -33.58
C PHE A 46 37.72 3.39 -32.78
N HIS A 47 36.55 3.45 -33.42
CA HIS A 47 35.33 2.83 -32.88
C HIS A 47 35.57 1.33 -32.55
N PRO A 48 35.10 0.81 -31.40
CA PRO A 48 34.10 1.37 -30.49
C PRO A 48 34.66 2.18 -29.30
N ILE A 49 35.94 2.52 -29.31
CA ILE A 49 36.55 3.27 -28.21
C ILE A 49 36.13 4.73 -28.28
N ALA A 50 35.68 5.28 -27.15
CA ALA A 50 35.17 6.64 -27.06
C ALA A 50 35.69 7.38 -25.83
N ALA A 51 35.65 8.71 -25.90
CA ALA A 51 35.82 9.59 -24.77
C ALA A 51 34.51 9.69 -24.01
N ALA A 52 34.54 9.59 -22.69
CA ALA A 52 33.40 9.87 -21.83
C ALA A 52 33.80 10.86 -20.74
N VAL A 53 32.93 11.82 -20.46
CA VAL A 53 33.08 12.74 -19.33
C VAL A 53 31.88 12.60 -18.42
N ARG A 54 32.13 12.35 -17.12
CA ARG A 54 31.10 12.22 -16.10
C ARG A 54 30.77 13.61 -15.55
N PHE A 55 29.50 13.97 -15.55
CA PHE A 55 29.03 15.22 -14.97
C PHE A 55 28.16 14.96 -13.75
N SER A 56 28.29 15.85 -12.76
CA SER A 56 27.42 15.93 -11.59
C SER A 56 26.57 17.21 -11.65
N PRO A 57 25.31 17.15 -12.12
CA PRO A 57 24.50 18.35 -12.25
C PRO A 57 24.17 18.97 -10.88
N PRO A 58 24.00 20.29 -10.78
CA PRO A 58 23.78 20.98 -9.50
C PRO A 58 22.35 20.81 -8.96
N SER A 59 21.43 20.22 -9.73
CA SER A 59 20.10 19.82 -9.26
C SER A 59 19.78 18.38 -9.62
N GLN A 60 18.88 17.76 -8.83
CA GLN A 60 18.47 16.37 -9.02
C GLN A 60 17.91 16.10 -10.41
N PHE A 61 17.15 17.05 -10.96
CA PHE A 61 16.65 17.01 -12.33
C PHE A 61 17.31 18.13 -13.11
N TRP A 62 18.03 17.76 -14.16
CA TRP A 62 18.77 18.67 -15.00
C TRP A 62 18.35 18.45 -16.44
N ARG A 63 18.00 19.52 -17.15
CA ARG A 63 17.73 19.47 -18.58
C ARG A 63 19.00 19.82 -19.32
N ILE A 64 19.46 18.91 -20.16
CA ILE A 64 20.56 19.12 -21.11
C ILE A 64 19.95 19.73 -22.38
N GLU A 65 20.53 20.85 -22.81
CA GLU A 65 20.10 21.59 -24.00
C GLU A 65 21.14 21.48 -25.11
N ALA A 66 22.43 21.50 -24.78
CA ALA A 66 23.49 21.30 -25.77
C ALA A 66 24.76 20.69 -25.16
N ILE A 67 25.55 20.05 -26.01
CA ILE A 67 26.90 19.58 -25.71
C ILE A 67 27.90 20.47 -26.45
N LYS A 68 28.91 20.98 -25.76
CA LYS A 68 30.05 21.64 -26.40
C LYS A 68 31.22 20.68 -26.44
N LEU A 69 31.84 20.58 -27.61
CA LEU A 69 33.01 19.77 -27.85
C LEU A 69 34.12 20.69 -28.36
N HIS A 70 35.26 20.73 -27.67
CA HIS A 70 36.47 21.35 -28.20
C HIS A 70 37.29 20.30 -28.95
N GLY A 71 37.67 20.62 -30.18
CA GLY A 71 38.42 19.70 -31.00
C GLY A 71 38.63 20.20 -32.41
N ALA A 72 39.29 19.39 -33.21
CA ALA A 72 39.49 19.64 -34.64
C ALA A 72 38.98 18.45 -35.43
N CYS A 73 38.22 18.74 -36.49
CA CYS A 73 37.80 17.73 -37.45
C CYS A 73 38.50 17.94 -38.79
N TYR A 74 39.19 16.93 -39.28
CA TYR A 74 39.78 16.90 -40.62
C TYR A 74 38.79 16.23 -41.57
N LEU A 75 38.03 17.02 -42.32
CA LEU A 75 37.05 16.53 -43.29
C LEU A 75 37.79 16.09 -44.57
N ARG A 76 37.83 14.77 -44.83
CA ARG A 76 38.47 14.14 -45.99
C ARG A 76 37.64 12.96 -46.47
N GLY A 77 37.60 12.72 -47.77
CA GLY A 77 36.91 11.54 -48.31
C GLY A 77 35.38 11.67 -48.27
N GLU A 78 34.70 10.55 -48.07
CA GLU A 78 33.24 10.50 -47.96
C GLU A 78 32.77 10.96 -46.57
N ASP A 79 31.57 11.54 -46.52
CA ASP A 79 30.96 11.91 -45.25
C ASP A 79 30.72 10.66 -44.39
N THR A 80 30.97 10.82 -43.09
CA THR A 80 30.81 9.77 -42.10
C THR A 80 30.31 10.36 -40.80
N ASN A 81 29.75 9.50 -39.96
CA ASN A 81 29.16 9.90 -38.70
C ASN A 81 30.12 9.62 -37.55
N PHE A 82 30.12 10.50 -36.57
CA PHE A 82 30.60 10.18 -35.22
C PHE A 82 29.39 9.94 -34.32
N VAL A 83 29.62 9.28 -33.18
CA VAL A 83 28.53 8.94 -32.24
C VAL A 83 28.60 9.86 -31.04
N LEU A 84 27.45 10.45 -30.68
CA LEU A 84 27.23 11.15 -29.42
C LEU A 84 26.18 10.37 -28.62
N GLU A 85 26.51 10.00 -27.40
CA GLU A 85 25.57 9.39 -26.45
C GLU A 85 25.58 10.13 -25.12
N ILE A 86 24.46 10.06 -24.42
CA ILE A 86 24.36 10.47 -23.02
C ILE A 86 23.92 9.25 -22.23
N TRP A 87 24.71 8.87 -21.22
CA TRP A 87 24.44 7.72 -20.37
C TRP A 87 23.99 8.16 -18.98
N ASP A 88 23.06 7.42 -18.40
CA ASP A 88 22.75 7.55 -16.98
C ASP A 88 23.90 7.02 -16.09
N GLU A 89 23.78 7.18 -14.77
CA GLU A 89 24.78 6.69 -13.81
C GLU A 89 24.98 5.15 -13.85
N LYS A 90 24.04 4.42 -14.44
CA LYS A 90 24.09 2.96 -14.61
C LYS A 90 24.66 2.56 -15.99
N LEU A 91 25.18 3.51 -16.76
CA LEU A 91 25.73 3.34 -18.10
C LEU A 91 24.68 2.93 -19.14
N ASN A 92 23.40 3.20 -18.92
CA ASN A 92 22.37 3.04 -19.95
C ASN A 92 22.32 4.29 -20.82
N ALA A 93 22.37 4.13 -22.14
CA ALA A 93 22.17 5.23 -23.08
C ALA A 93 20.73 5.76 -22.98
N VAL A 94 20.58 7.00 -22.51
CA VAL A 94 19.31 7.75 -22.49
C VAL A 94 19.14 8.63 -23.73
N TYR A 95 20.23 8.87 -24.45
CA TYR A 95 20.24 9.52 -25.76
C TYR A 95 21.35 8.93 -26.63
N HIS A 96 21.08 8.79 -27.92
CA HIS A 96 22.00 8.29 -28.94
C HIS A 96 21.77 9.03 -30.25
N ALA A 97 22.84 9.55 -30.85
CA ALA A 97 22.81 10.14 -32.18
C ALA A 97 24.08 9.82 -32.97
N GLY A 98 23.90 9.40 -34.23
CA GLY A 98 24.94 9.43 -35.25
C GLY A 98 24.90 10.78 -35.96
N LEU A 99 25.95 11.58 -35.77
CA LEU A 99 26.03 12.95 -36.30
C LEU A 99 27.02 13.02 -37.45
N SER A 100 26.61 13.60 -38.58
CA SER A 100 27.49 13.81 -39.73
C SER A 100 28.62 14.78 -39.36
N LEU A 101 29.86 14.38 -39.65
CA LEU A 101 31.02 15.23 -39.43
C LEU A 101 30.98 16.46 -40.34
N TYR A 102 30.52 16.31 -41.58
CA TYR A 102 30.45 17.42 -42.52
C TYR A 102 29.47 18.50 -42.08
N SER A 103 28.27 18.12 -41.60
CA SER A 103 27.29 19.09 -41.15
C SER A 103 27.67 19.70 -39.79
N THR A 104 28.20 18.90 -38.87
CA THR A 104 28.55 19.37 -37.50
C THR A 104 29.74 20.32 -37.52
N PHE A 105 30.69 20.12 -38.44
CA PHE A 105 31.93 20.90 -38.56
C PHE A 105 31.95 21.79 -39.82
N GLU A 106 30.78 22.10 -40.39
CA GLU A 106 30.67 22.90 -41.61
C GLU A 106 31.36 24.27 -41.43
N GLY A 107 32.20 24.65 -42.40
CA GLY A 107 32.94 25.92 -42.36
C GLY A 107 34.09 25.99 -41.35
N LYS A 108 34.32 24.94 -40.56
CA LYS A 108 35.39 24.85 -39.53
C LYS A 108 36.36 23.67 -39.75
N ASN A 109 36.51 23.21 -41.00
CA ASN A 109 37.43 22.11 -41.32
C ASN A 109 38.86 22.43 -40.85
N SER A 110 39.48 21.49 -40.14
CA SER A 110 40.85 21.60 -39.61
C SER A 110 41.06 22.83 -38.72
N THR A 111 39.97 23.37 -38.16
CA THR A 111 40.00 24.47 -37.20
C THR A 111 39.81 23.87 -35.82
N LEU A 112 40.68 24.27 -34.89
CA LEU A 112 40.58 23.89 -33.49
C LEU A 112 39.75 24.94 -32.77
N ASP A 113 38.53 24.59 -32.37
CA ASP A 113 37.57 25.50 -31.77
C ASP A 113 36.50 24.73 -30.97
N TRP A 114 35.65 25.48 -30.28
CA TRP A 114 34.43 24.95 -29.67
C TRP A 114 33.33 24.73 -30.71
N HIS A 115 32.71 23.57 -30.65
CA HIS A 115 31.56 23.17 -31.45
C HIS A 115 30.38 22.88 -30.54
N THR A 116 29.25 23.55 -30.78
CA THR A 116 28.02 23.33 -30.02
C THR A 116 27.11 22.39 -30.80
N ILE A 117 26.70 21.31 -30.15
CA ILE A 117 25.81 20.29 -30.67
C ILE A 117 24.51 20.39 -29.87
N GLU A 118 23.46 20.84 -30.54
CA GLU A 118 22.12 20.90 -29.93
C GLU A 118 21.60 19.49 -29.67
N VAL A 119 21.06 19.26 -28.47
CA VAL A 119 20.43 18.00 -28.07
C VAL A 119 18.96 18.28 -27.80
N PRO A 120 18.03 17.37 -28.13
CA PRO A 120 16.65 17.52 -27.68
C PRO A 120 16.60 17.69 -26.17
N ASP A 121 15.67 18.49 -25.65
CA ASP A 121 15.51 18.76 -24.20
C ASP A 121 15.50 17.47 -23.37
N LEU A 122 16.68 17.05 -22.90
CA LEU A 122 16.90 15.74 -22.30
C LEU A 122 17.00 15.88 -20.80
N LEU A 123 16.10 15.21 -20.09
CA LEU A 123 16.08 15.22 -18.64
C LEU A 123 16.96 14.10 -18.08
N VAL A 124 17.96 14.46 -17.28
CA VAL A 124 18.79 13.52 -16.53
C VAL A 124 18.51 13.64 -15.04
N ALA A 125 18.52 12.50 -14.35
CA ALA A 125 18.32 12.41 -12.92
C ALA A 125 19.61 11.93 -12.24
N GLY A 126 20.30 12.83 -11.54
CA GLY A 126 21.60 12.54 -10.93
C GLY A 126 22.78 12.63 -11.91
N GLY A 127 23.88 11.95 -11.60
CA GLY A 127 25.08 11.96 -12.43
C GLY A 127 24.88 11.26 -13.78
N PHE A 128 25.58 11.73 -14.80
CA PHE A 128 25.46 11.20 -16.16
C PHE A 128 26.82 11.28 -16.88
N TYR A 129 26.94 10.58 -18.00
CA TYR A 129 28.13 10.64 -18.85
C TYR A 129 27.77 11.21 -20.22
N VAL A 130 28.63 12.08 -20.76
CA VAL A 130 28.59 12.45 -22.18
C VAL A 130 29.66 11.65 -22.88
N VAL A 131 29.26 10.86 -23.88
CA VAL A 131 30.14 9.95 -24.60
C VAL A 131 30.26 10.40 -26.04
N VAL A 132 31.48 10.66 -26.49
CA VAL A 132 31.81 11.03 -27.86
C VAL A 132 32.72 9.96 -28.43
N ALA A 133 32.19 9.16 -29.35
CA ALA A 133 32.99 8.20 -30.10
C ALA A 133 33.58 8.91 -31.31
N PRO A 134 34.88 9.24 -31.30
CA PRO A 134 35.49 9.89 -32.44
C PRO A 134 35.48 8.97 -33.66
N CYS A 135 35.50 9.56 -34.84
CA CYS A 135 35.77 8.84 -36.06
C CYS A 135 37.25 9.00 -36.39
N LEU A 136 38.02 7.92 -36.31
CA LEU A 136 39.39 7.85 -36.81
C LEU A 136 39.45 6.87 -37.97
N THR A 137 39.58 7.38 -39.19
CA THR A 137 39.76 6.55 -40.39
C THR A 137 41.08 6.91 -41.06
N LEU A 138 41.76 5.93 -41.66
CA LEU A 138 43.07 6.14 -42.29
C LEU A 138 42.99 7.10 -43.49
N ASP A 139 41.97 6.94 -44.33
CA ASP A 139 41.80 7.68 -45.59
C ASP A 139 40.56 8.59 -45.61
N GLY A 140 39.82 8.67 -44.50
CA GLY A 140 38.58 9.44 -44.39
C GLY A 140 38.64 10.55 -43.33
N PRO A 141 37.48 11.00 -42.83
CA PRO A 141 37.42 12.03 -41.83
C PRO A 141 38.05 11.59 -40.50
N GLN A 142 38.60 12.57 -39.78
CA GLN A 142 39.23 12.34 -38.48
C GLN A 142 38.76 13.39 -37.47
N LEU A 143 38.15 12.95 -36.36
CA LEU A 143 37.74 13.81 -35.26
C LEU A 143 38.73 13.68 -34.10
N TRP A 144 39.43 14.77 -33.79
CA TRP A 144 40.32 14.88 -32.64
C TRP A 144 39.64 15.71 -31.55
N ILE A 145 39.52 15.13 -30.36
CA ILE A 145 38.96 15.75 -29.16
C ILE A 145 40.11 16.35 -28.36
N SER A 146 39.96 17.58 -27.89
CA SER A 146 40.96 18.21 -27.04
C SER A 146 40.96 17.67 -25.62
N VAL A 147 42.14 17.69 -25.01
CA VAL A 147 42.40 17.35 -23.62
C VAL A 147 43.14 18.52 -22.98
N ASP A 148 42.66 18.94 -21.83
CA ASP A 148 43.30 19.88 -20.92
C ASP A 148 44.08 19.06 -19.87
N ASP A 149 45.39 19.27 -19.76
CA ASP A 149 46.23 18.56 -18.78
C ASP A 149 46.78 19.46 -17.67
N ASP A 150 46.33 20.72 -17.60
CA ASP A 150 46.72 21.67 -16.58
C ASP A 150 46.13 21.31 -15.20
N PRO A 151 46.94 21.25 -14.13
CA PRO A 151 46.43 20.96 -12.79
C PRO A 151 45.53 22.08 -12.23
N PRO A 152 44.44 21.74 -11.51
CA PRO A 152 44.03 20.39 -11.10
C PRO A 152 43.20 19.65 -12.16
N VAL A 153 43.57 18.41 -12.44
CA VAL A 153 42.77 17.48 -13.26
C VAL A 153 41.69 16.85 -12.37
N ASP A 154 40.42 16.98 -12.77
CA ASP A 154 39.25 16.55 -12.00
C ASP A 154 39.07 15.02 -11.99
N ASN A 155 39.67 14.30 -12.94
CA ASN A 155 39.57 12.84 -13.12
C ASN A 155 38.16 12.35 -13.44
N GLU A 156 37.35 13.19 -14.09
CA GLU A 156 36.00 12.84 -14.54
C GLU A 156 35.98 12.40 -16.02
N SER A 157 37.15 12.28 -16.63
CA SER A 157 37.35 11.84 -18.02
C SER A 157 37.76 10.36 -18.10
N PHE A 158 37.08 9.60 -18.95
CA PHE A 158 37.19 8.14 -19.06
C PHE A 158 37.29 7.69 -20.52
N LEU A 159 37.96 6.57 -20.73
CA LEU A 159 37.85 5.79 -21.96
C LEU A 159 36.74 4.74 -21.78
N VAL A 160 35.90 4.60 -22.80
CA VAL A 160 34.77 3.66 -22.78
C VAL A 160 34.69 2.84 -24.05
N ASP A 161 34.10 1.66 -23.94
CA ASP A 161 33.67 0.84 -25.07
C ASP A 161 32.16 1.08 -25.25
N VAL A 162 31.80 1.80 -26.32
CA VAL A 162 30.40 2.17 -26.60
C VAL A 162 29.56 0.94 -26.90
N SER A 163 30.09 -0.01 -27.67
CA SER A 163 29.37 -1.24 -28.03
C SER A 163 29.07 -2.13 -26.82
N ALA A 164 29.94 -2.09 -25.81
CA ALA A 164 29.78 -2.86 -24.58
C ALA A 164 29.14 -2.07 -23.42
N HIS A 165 28.84 -0.77 -23.61
CA HIS A 165 28.43 0.17 -22.55
C HIS A 165 29.27 0.05 -21.27
N LYS A 166 30.60 0.07 -21.42
CA LYS A 166 31.52 -0.23 -20.32
C LYS A 166 32.65 0.80 -20.21
N LEU A 167 32.94 1.21 -18.97
CA LEU A 167 34.14 1.97 -18.65
C LEU A 167 35.40 1.09 -18.78
N ILE A 168 36.34 1.51 -19.61
CA ILE A 168 37.66 0.87 -19.78
C ILE A 168 38.60 1.32 -18.65
N GLY A 169 38.57 2.61 -18.33
CA GLY A 169 39.34 3.22 -17.25
C GLY A 169 39.36 4.75 -17.35
N ALA A 170 39.78 5.41 -16.29
CA ALA A 170 40.03 6.86 -16.30
C ALA A 170 41.14 7.21 -17.30
N LEU A 171 41.04 8.39 -17.93
CA LEU A 171 42.10 8.96 -18.75
C LEU A 171 43.36 9.06 -17.88
N GLY A 172 44.48 8.50 -18.34
CA GLY A 172 45.75 8.51 -17.61
C GLY A 172 46.03 7.30 -16.71
N SER A 173 45.05 6.42 -16.51
CA SER A 173 45.20 5.22 -15.66
C SER A 173 46.33 4.25 -16.08
N LYS A 174 46.78 4.31 -17.34
CA LYS A 174 47.89 3.52 -17.89
C LYS A 174 49.09 4.36 -18.38
N GLY A 175 49.17 5.62 -17.97
CA GLY A 175 50.34 6.48 -18.19
C GLY A 175 50.52 7.04 -19.61
N SER A 176 49.48 7.06 -20.46
CA SER A 176 49.60 7.60 -21.83
C SER A 176 49.22 9.08 -21.94
N ILE A 177 48.12 9.52 -21.32
CA ILE A 177 47.62 10.90 -21.35
C ILE A 177 46.85 11.12 -20.06
N VAL A 178 47.23 12.08 -19.23
CA VAL A 178 46.49 12.52 -18.04
C VAL A 178 45.84 13.85 -18.40
N GLY A 179 44.59 14.08 -18.00
CA GLY A 179 43.88 15.32 -18.29
C GLY A 179 42.38 15.12 -18.32
N ASP A 180 41.66 16.18 -18.67
CA ASP A 180 40.22 16.20 -18.85
C ASP A 180 39.86 16.42 -20.32
N PHE A 181 38.99 15.58 -20.87
CA PHE A 181 38.43 15.82 -22.19
C PHE A 181 37.64 17.12 -22.15
N MET A 182 37.92 18.00 -23.10
CA MET A 182 37.26 19.30 -23.24
C MET A 182 35.86 19.14 -23.85
N VAL A 183 34.99 18.51 -23.07
CA VAL A 183 33.56 18.36 -23.32
C VAL A 183 32.84 19.13 -22.24
N ARG A 184 31.83 19.93 -22.62
CA ARG A 184 31.03 20.70 -21.68
C ARG A 184 29.54 20.48 -21.94
N VAL A 185 28.74 20.67 -20.92
CA VAL A 185 27.29 20.49 -20.99
C VAL A 185 26.60 21.79 -20.70
N VAL A 186 25.80 22.27 -21.65
CA VAL A 186 24.92 23.41 -21.45
C VAL A 186 23.53 22.89 -21.07
N GLY A 187 23.02 23.36 -19.95
CA GLY A 187 21.70 22.98 -19.49
C GLY A 187 21.23 23.80 -18.31
N GLY A 188 20.12 23.40 -17.70
CA GLY A 188 19.58 24.13 -16.56
C GLY A 188 18.79 23.24 -15.60
N PRO A 189 18.49 23.77 -14.40
CA PRO A 189 17.60 23.08 -13.48
C PRO A 189 16.24 22.93 -14.14
N ALA A 190 15.75 21.69 -14.15
CA ALA A 190 14.45 21.37 -14.70
C ALA A 190 13.46 21.11 -13.57
N PRO A 191 12.16 21.44 -13.74
CA PRO A 191 11.15 20.95 -12.84
C PRO A 191 11.21 19.41 -12.83
N ALA A 192 11.08 18.81 -11.66
CA ALA A 192 10.97 17.36 -11.57
C ALA A 192 9.80 16.90 -12.44
N PRO A 193 9.95 15.79 -13.19
CA PRO A 193 8.90 15.30 -14.05
C PRO A 193 7.70 14.90 -13.17
N PRO A 194 6.46 15.02 -13.70
CA PRO A 194 5.29 14.54 -12.99
C PRO A 194 5.45 13.03 -12.75
N GLU A 195 5.36 12.59 -11.50
CA GLU A 195 5.40 11.18 -11.15
C GLU A 195 3.98 10.69 -10.89
N LEU A 196 3.58 9.64 -11.59
CA LEU A 196 2.29 9.00 -11.41
C LEU A 196 2.39 7.90 -10.34
N ARG A 197 1.60 8.01 -9.27
CA ARG A 197 1.58 7.04 -8.18
C ARG A 197 0.20 6.43 -8.02
N LEU A 198 0.15 5.10 -7.91
CA LEU A 198 -1.06 4.40 -7.46
C LEU A 198 -1.23 4.65 -5.95
N THR A 199 -2.33 5.28 -5.56
CA THR A 199 -2.61 5.71 -4.18
C THR A 199 -3.50 4.73 -3.43
N SER A 200 -4.54 4.23 -4.07
CA SER A 200 -5.40 3.17 -3.53
C SER A 200 -5.97 2.30 -4.66
N LEU A 201 -6.45 1.13 -4.26
CA LEU A 201 -7.08 0.14 -5.11
C LEU A 201 -8.33 -0.35 -4.40
N ASP A 202 -9.48 -0.13 -5.01
CA ASP A 202 -10.78 -0.49 -4.47
C ASP A 202 -11.50 -1.46 -5.42
N PHE A 203 -12.31 -2.35 -4.85
CA PHE A 203 -13.01 -3.39 -5.61
C PHE A 203 -14.51 -3.32 -5.40
N SER A 204 -15.24 -3.57 -6.48
CA SER A 204 -16.66 -3.92 -6.46
C SER A 204 -16.85 -5.29 -7.13
N LYS A 205 -18.09 -5.79 -7.13
CA LYS A 205 -18.43 -7.09 -7.76
C LYS A 205 -17.96 -7.21 -9.21
N GLU A 206 -18.03 -6.10 -9.94
CA GLU A 206 -17.82 -6.06 -11.39
C GLU A 206 -16.63 -5.18 -11.80
N LYS A 207 -16.36 -4.12 -11.04
CA LYS A 207 -15.38 -3.10 -11.38
C LYS A 207 -14.23 -3.04 -10.38
N THR A 208 -13.03 -2.79 -10.88
CA THR A 208 -11.85 -2.39 -10.12
C THR A 208 -11.68 -0.88 -10.26
N PHE A 209 -11.46 -0.18 -9.16
CA PHE A 209 -11.20 1.26 -9.10
C PHE A 209 -9.74 1.47 -8.69
N LEU A 210 -8.98 2.12 -9.55
CA LEU A 210 -7.58 2.44 -9.33
C LEU A 210 -7.43 3.94 -9.15
N HIS A 211 -7.05 4.37 -7.96
CA HIS A 211 -6.92 5.78 -7.64
C HIS A 211 -5.45 6.19 -7.82
N PHE A 212 -5.22 7.14 -8.72
CA PHE A 212 -3.88 7.67 -9.00
C PHE A 212 -3.73 9.10 -8.49
N GLY A 213 -2.54 9.37 -7.95
CA GLY A 213 -2.10 10.71 -7.56
C GLY A 213 -0.87 11.12 -8.37
N LEU A 214 -0.84 12.38 -8.77
CA LEU A 214 0.35 13.02 -9.33
C LEU A 214 1.13 13.70 -8.21
N SER A 215 2.45 13.50 -8.21
CA SER A 215 3.34 14.20 -7.27
C SER A 215 3.47 15.70 -7.59
N ARG A 216 3.39 16.07 -8.87
CA ARG A 216 3.53 17.43 -9.39
C ARG A 216 2.69 17.64 -10.65
N GLY A 217 2.34 18.90 -10.89
CA GLY A 217 1.53 19.31 -12.02
C GLY A 217 0.04 19.10 -11.80
N ASN A 218 -0.76 19.71 -12.68
CA ASN A 218 -2.21 19.56 -12.70
C ASN A 218 -2.61 18.62 -13.84
N VAL A 219 -3.49 17.66 -13.56
CA VAL A 219 -4.13 16.77 -14.54
C VAL A 219 -4.94 17.63 -15.51
N LEU A 220 -4.50 17.71 -16.76
CA LEU A 220 -5.27 18.34 -17.84
C LEU A 220 -6.18 17.32 -18.52
N SER A 221 -5.65 16.11 -18.76
CA SER A 221 -6.39 14.98 -19.30
C SER A 221 -5.73 13.67 -18.88
N ALA A 222 -6.52 12.62 -18.70
CA ALA A 222 -6.01 11.29 -18.43
C ALA A 222 -6.75 10.28 -19.31
N ASN A 223 -5.98 9.37 -19.93
CA ASN A 223 -6.46 8.28 -20.77
C ASN A 223 -5.94 6.97 -20.19
N ALA A 224 -6.76 5.93 -20.24
CA ALA A 224 -6.33 4.61 -19.82
C ALA A 224 -6.89 3.54 -20.75
N SER A 225 -6.09 2.51 -20.99
CA SER A 225 -6.47 1.33 -21.77
C SER A 225 -5.99 0.06 -21.09
N LEU A 226 -6.78 -1.00 -21.17
CA LEU A 226 -6.46 -2.31 -20.62
C LEU A 226 -6.13 -3.25 -21.77
N LEU A 227 -4.90 -3.74 -21.81
CA LEU A 227 -4.49 -4.81 -22.71
C LEU A 227 -4.84 -6.16 -22.09
N LEU A 228 -5.79 -6.86 -22.68
CA LEU A 228 -6.27 -8.16 -22.24
C LEU A 228 -5.29 -9.28 -22.61
N ALA A 229 -5.48 -10.46 -22.00
CA ALA A 229 -4.62 -11.62 -22.24
C ALA A 229 -4.71 -12.19 -23.67
N ASP A 230 -5.80 -11.91 -24.39
CA ASP A 230 -5.98 -12.26 -25.80
C ASP A 230 -5.36 -11.23 -26.77
N GLY A 231 -4.82 -10.13 -26.23
CA GLY A 231 -4.18 -9.06 -26.99
C GLY A 231 -5.14 -7.95 -27.44
N GLU A 232 -6.44 -8.04 -27.14
CA GLU A 232 -7.39 -6.96 -27.39
C GLU A 232 -7.17 -5.80 -26.40
N GLU A 233 -7.40 -4.58 -26.85
CA GLU A 233 -7.24 -3.37 -26.04
C GLU A 233 -8.59 -2.72 -25.77
N GLU A 234 -8.96 -2.57 -24.50
CA GLU A 234 -10.21 -1.95 -24.07
C GLU A 234 -9.96 -0.58 -23.44
N ALA A 235 -10.65 0.46 -23.91
CA ALA A 235 -10.62 1.77 -23.28
C ALA A 235 -11.24 1.71 -21.87
N CYS A 236 -10.52 2.22 -20.88
CA CYS A 236 -11.00 2.29 -19.50
C CYS A 236 -11.72 3.61 -19.22
N GLU A 237 -12.66 3.59 -18.29
CA GLU A 237 -13.34 4.80 -17.83
C GLU A 237 -12.40 5.56 -16.87
N VAL A 238 -12.21 6.86 -17.11
CA VAL A 238 -11.34 7.71 -16.30
C VAL A 238 -12.15 8.85 -15.70
N ALA A 239 -12.08 9.02 -14.37
CA ALA A 239 -12.75 10.07 -13.63
C ALA A 239 -11.71 10.97 -12.96
N ILE A 240 -11.63 12.25 -13.35
CA ILE A 240 -10.72 13.22 -12.73
C ILE A 240 -11.37 13.72 -11.43
N GLU A 241 -10.71 13.51 -10.29
CA GLU A 241 -11.25 13.79 -8.94
C GLU A 241 -10.69 15.08 -8.33
N GLY A 242 -9.69 15.68 -8.97
CA GLY A 242 -9.10 16.94 -8.54
C GLY A 242 -7.97 17.38 -9.46
N ALA A 243 -7.24 18.41 -9.03
CA ALA A 243 -6.14 18.95 -9.81
C ALA A 243 -4.99 17.94 -9.96
N SER A 244 -4.73 17.09 -8.96
CA SER A 244 -3.61 16.15 -8.96
C SER A 244 -4.04 14.69 -8.75
N ALA A 245 -5.32 14.37 -8.93
CA ALA A 245 -5.86 13.04 -8.65
C ALA A 245 -6.93 12.64 -9.67
N PHE A 246 -6.92 11.37 -10.03
CA PHE A 246 -7.92 10.78 -10.91
C PHE A 246 -8.03 9.27 -10.64
N SER A 247 -9.13 8.69 -11.10
CA SER A 247 -9.47 7.29 -10.91
C SER A 247 -9.66 6.61 -12.26
N VAL A 248 -9.13 5.40 -12.39
CA VAL A 248 -9.33 4.54 -13.55
C VAL A 248 -10.23 3.38 -13.14
N ILE A 249 -11.29 3.16 -13.90
CA ILE A 249 -12.29 2.14 -13.64
C ILE A 249 -12.23 1.11 -14.75
N THR A 250 -12.05 -0.16 -14.38
CA THR A 250 -11.96 -1.26 -15.34
C THR A 250 -12.67 -2.52 -14.87
N ASN A 251 -13.16 -3.31 -15.83
CA ASN A 251 -13.89 -4.54 -15.61
C ASN A 251 -13.06 -5.79 -15.91
N GLY A 252 -11.85 -5.65 -16.46
CA GLY A 252 -11.01 -6.77 -16.88
C GLY A 252 -9.82 -7.02 -15.96
N SER A 253 -9.02 -8.02 -16.36
CA SER A 253 -7.65 -8.27 -15.92
C SER A 253 -6.73 -8.19 -17.13
N GLY A 254 -5.46 -7.84 -16.92
CA GLY A 254 -4.52 -7.56 -18.01
C GLY A 254 -3.52 -6.46 -17.65
N VAL A 255 -2.84 -5.90 -18.65
CA VAL A 255 -1.90 -4.80 -18.46
C VAL A 255 -2.61 -3.47 -18.68
N LEU A 256 -2.83 -2.73 -17.59
CA LEU A 256 -3.41 -1.40 -17.62
C LEU A 256 -2.35 -0.38 -17.98
N ASN A 257 -2.52 0.31 -19.11
CA ASN A 257 -1.72 1.46 -19.51
C ASN A 257 -2.47 2.74 -19.15
N VAL A 258 -1.82 3.62 -18.41
CA VAL A 258 -2.35 4.92 -18.00
C VAL A 258 -1.44 5.99 -18.55
N CYS A 259 -2.01 6.98 -19.24
CA CYS A 259 -1.31 8.11 -19.80
C CYS A 259 -2.00 9.40 -19.34
N VAL A 260 -1.23 10.30 -18.74
CA VAL A 260 -1.72 11.53 -18.12
C VAL A 260 -1.00 12.71 -18.70
N THR A 261 -1.74 13.62 -19.32
CA THR A 261 -1.24 14.91 -19.76
C THR A 261 -1.42 15.91 -18.61
N THR A 262 -0.32 16.54 -18.22
CA THR A 262 -0.27 17.57 -17.19
C THR A 262 0.11 18.92 -17.80
N ASP A 263 0.03 19.99 -17.01
CA ASP A 263 0.52 21.32 -17.37
C ASP A 263 2.04 21.42 -17.53
N ILE A 264 2.80 20.42 -17.06
CA ILE A 264 4.26 20.36 -17.15
C ILE A 264 4.78 19.26 -18.09
N GLY A 265 3.90 18.41 -18.65
CA GLY A 265 4.27 17.33 -19.55
C GLY A 265 3.36 16.11 -19.47
N THR A 266 3.70 15.04 -20.19
CA THR A 266 2.93 13.78 -20.19
C THR A 266 3.67 12.69 -19.43
N VAL A 267 2.97 11.98 -18.55
CA VAL A 267 3.50 10.82 -17.80
C VAL A 267 2.65 9.59 -18.10
N GLY A 268 3.31 8.44 -18.27
CA GLY A 268 2.66 7.16 -18.44
C GLY A 268 3.09 6.15 -17.38
N ALA A 269 2.22 5.21 -17.05
CA ALA A 269 2.55 4.04 -16.27
C ALA A 269 1.80 2.82 -16.80
N SER A 270 2.40 1.65 -16.64
CA SER A 270 1.78 0.36 -16.94
C SER A 270 1.71 -0.48 -15.67
N LEU A 271 0.56 -1.09 -15.41
CA LEU A 271 0.30 -1.90 -14.22
C LEU A 271 -0.36 -3.21 -14.61
N GLU A 272 0.15 -4.33 -14.11
CA GLU A 272 -0.47 -5.64 -14.31
C GLU A 272 -1.58 -5.88 -13.29
N LEU A 273 -2.80 -6.07 -13.78
CA LEU A 273 -3.99 -6.40 -13.01
C LEU A 273 -4.26 -7.90 -13.08
N GLY A 274 -3.90 -8.63 -12.03
CA GLY A 274 -4.14 -10.05 -11.92
C GLY A 274 -5.61 -10.43 -11.68
N CYS A 275 -5.99 -11.63 -12.11
CA CYS A 275 -7.32 -12.21 -11.86
C CYS A 275 -7.56 -12.54 -10.38
N ASP A 276 -6.48 -12.79 -9.64
CA ASP A 276 -6.51 -13.41 -8.31
C ASP A 276 -7.13 -12.52 -7.24
N LEU A 277 -6.93 -11.20 -7.30
CA LEU A 277 -7.51 -10.28 -6.31
C LEU A 277 -9.03 -10.25 -6.38
N ARG A 278 -9.60 -10.29 -7.60
CA ARG A 278 -11.05 -10.25 -7.79
C ARG A 278 -11.71 -11.57 -7.40
N SER A 279 -11.08 -12.70 -7.71
CA SER A 279 -11.58 -14.01 -7.28
C SER A 279 -11.54 -14.15 -5.76
N GLN A 280 -10.45 -13.75 -5.11
CA GLN A 280 -10.33 -13.73 -3.65
C GLN A 280 -11.38 -12.82 -2.99
N TYR A 281 -11.64 -11.64 -3.55
CA TYR A 281 -12.68 -10.76 -3.02
C TYR A 281 -14.08 -11.39 -3.11
N ARG A 282 -14.41 -12.06 -4.23
CA ARG A 282 -15.69 -12.77 -4.39
C ARG A 282 -15.82 -13.96 -3.44
N GLU A 283 -14.74 -14.70 -3.23
CA GLU A 283 -14.69 -15.79 -2.25
C GLU A 283 -14.93 -15.25 -0.84
N LEU A 284 -14.24 -14.17 -0.46
CA LEU A 284 -14.42 -13.51 0.83
C LEU A 284 -15.85 -12.98 1.03
N GLU A 285 -16.45 -12.37 0.01
CA GLU A 285 -17.84 -11.89 0.08
C GLU A 285 -18.83 -13.05 0.24
N SER A 286 -18.57 -14.19 -0.42
CA SER A 286 -19.34 -15.42 -0.29
C SER A 286 -19.23 -15.99 1.12
N GLU A 287 -18.01 -16.14 1.64
CA GLU A 287 -17.78 -16.61 3.02
C GLU A 287 -18.41 -15.69 4.06
N PHE A 288 -18.29 -14.36 3.89
CA PHE A 288 -18.92 -13.39 4.77
C PHE A 288 -20.44 -13.51 4.76
N SER A 289 -21.03 -13.76 3.59
CA SER A 289 -22.48 -13.97 3.46
C SER A 289 -22.94 -15.24 4.18
N ILE A 290 -22.17 -16.33 4.08
CA ILE A 290 -22.40 -17.59 4.81
C ILE A 290 -22.31 -17.32 6.31
N PHE A 291 -21.24 -16.67 6.76
CA PHE A 291 -21.00 -16.35 8.16
C PHE A 291 -22.13 -15.49 8.75
N ARG A 292 -22.66 -14.53 7.98
CA ARG A 292 -23.79 -13.70 8.41
C ARG A 292 -25.05 -14.55 8.64
N VAL A 293 -25.37 -15.46 7.72
CA VAL A 293 -26.53 -16.37 7.86
C VAL A 293 -26.35 -17.30 9.07
N GLU A 294 -25.15 -17.84 9.27
CA GLU A 294 -24.85 -18.67 10.45
C GLU A 294 -24.96 -17.88 11.76
N ALA A 295 -24.50 -16.63 11.80
CA ALA A 295 -24.63 -15.76 12.96
C ALA A 295 -26.11 -15.46 13.29
N GLU A 296 -26.95 -15.22 12.28
CA GLU A 296 -28.40 -15.04 12.45
C GLU A 296 -29.08 -16.33 12.96
N ALA A 297 -28.68 -17.50 12.46
CA ALA A 297 -29.17 -18.79 12.93
C ALA A 297 -28.75 -19.07 14.39
N MET A 298 -27.50 -18.79 14.75
CA MET A 298 -27.01 -18.91 16.12
C MET A 298 -27.73 -17.95 17.07
N SER A 299 -27.95 -16.70 16.66
CA SER A 299 -28.73 -15.73 17.42
C SER A 299 -30.15 -16.24 17.70
N SER A 300 -30.82 -16.77 16.67
CA SER A 300 -32.16 -17.36 16.81
C SER A 300 -32.16 -18.55 17.78
N ARG A 301 -31.13 -19.39 17.73
CA ARG A 301 -30.97 -20.54 18.64
C ARG A 301 -30.75 -20.11 20.08
N VAL A 302 -29.96 -19.05 20.31
CA VAL A 302 -29.76 -18.49 21.66
C VAL A 302 -31.08 -17.96 22.24
N GLU A 303 -31.90 -17.28 21.45
CA GLU A 303 -33.21 -16.79 21.89
C GLU A 303 -34.21 -17.92 22.18
N GLU A 304 -34.14 -19.04 21.45
CA GLU A 304 -34.90 -20.25 21.78
C GLU A 304 -34.46 -20.86 23.11
N LEU A 305 -33.15 -21.06 23.31
CA LEU A 305 -32.60 -21.60 24.56
C LEU A 305 -32.90 -20.70 25.76
N LYS A 306 -32.90 -19.38 25.59
CA LYS A 306 -33.33 -18.44 26.63
C LYS A 306 -34.79 -18.67 27.03
N ARG A 307 -35.70 -18.83 26.05
CA ARG A 307 -37.12 -19.13 26.32
C ARG A 307 -37.29 -20.46 27.05
N GLU A 308 -36.57 -21.49 26.63
CA GLU A 308 -36.58 -22.80 27.31
C GLU A 308 -36.06 -22.70 28.75
N ASN A 309 -34.98 -21.93 29.00
CA ASN A 309 -34.45 -21.73 30.34
C ASN A 309 -35.45 -21.02 31.26
N ILE A 310 -36.21 -20.05 30.74
CA ILE A 310 -37.29 -19.38 31.47
C ILE A 310 -38.37 -20.41 31.86
N MET A 311 -38.84 -21.23 30.92
CA MET A 311 -39.84 -22.27 31.22
C MET A 311 -39.35 -23.30 32.24
N LEU A 312 -38.08 -23.74 32.15
CA LEU A 312 -37.49 -24.66 33.11
C LEU A 312 -37.39 -24.05 34.51
N ARG A 313 -37.06 -22.75 34.62
CA ARG A 313 -37.04 -22.03 35.91
C ARG A 313 -38.43 -21.95 36.52
N GLU A 314 -39.46 -21.67 35.72
CA GLU A 314 -40.84 -21.66 36.18
C GLU A 314 -41.29 -23.04 36.67
N SER A 315 -40.96 -24.09 35.92
CA SER A 315 -41.23 -25.49 36.31
C SER A 315 -40.50 -25.89 37.60
N LEU A 316 -39.23 -25.49 37.75
CA LEU A 316 -38.45 -25.73 38.97
C LEU A 316 -39.06 -25.00 40.18
N ASN A 317 -39.53 -23.77 39.99
CA ASN A 317 -40.20 -23.02 41.06
C ASN A 317 -41.54 -23.69 41.45
N ALA A 318 -42.32 -24.16 40.48
CA ALA A 318 -43.57 -24.87 40.73
C ALA A 318 -43.35 -26.19 41.49
N THR A 319 -42.34 -26.97 41.10
CA THR A 319 -41.98 -28.22 41.79
C THR A 319 -41.44 -27.96 43.19
N SER A 320 -40.64 -26.91 43.39
CA SER A 320 -40.18 -26.47 44.72
C SER A 320 -41.35 -26.11 45.63
N LEU A 321 -42.35 -25.39 45.11
CA LEU A 321 -43.59 -25.07 45.83
C LEU A 321 -44.35 -26.33 46.24
N ASN A 322 -44.51 -27.29 45.33
CA ASN A 322 -45.15 -28.57 45.62
C ASN A 322 -44.41 -29.37 46.69
N ALA A 323 -43.07 -29.39 46.65
CA ALA A 323 -42.26 -30.03 47.69
C ALA A 323 -42.45 -29.36 49.07
N ALA A 324 -42.55 -28.03 49.11
CA ALA A 324 -42.83 -27.29 50.35
C ALA A 324 -44.22 -27.62 50.92
N TYR A 325 -45.24 -27.79 50.06
CA TYR A 325 -46.57 -28.25 50.49
C TYR A 325 -46.52 -29.67 51.04
N LEU A 326 -45.88 -30.62 50.34
CA LEU A 326 -45.75 -32.00 50.82
C LEU A 326 -44.99 -32.06 52.16
N LEU A 327 -43.94 -31.25 52.34
CA LEU A 327 -43.21 -31.18 53.61
C LEU A 327 -44.10 -30.67 54.75
N LYS A 328 -44.96 -29.69 54.47
CA LYS A 328 -45.95 -29.19 55.42
C LYS A 328 -46.95 -30.28 55.81
N ASP A 329 -47.47 -31.02 54.85
CA ASP A 329 -48.41 -32.12 55.07
C ASP A 329 -47.77 -33.25 55.89
N VAL A 330 -46.53 -33.65 55.56
CA VAL A 330 -45.77 -34.62 56.35
C VAL A 330 -45.58 -34.15 57.79
N LYS A 331 -45.30 -32.86 58.00
CA LYS A 331 -45.16 -32.28 59.35
C LYS A 331 -46.48 -32.33 60.12
N GLN A 332 -47.60 -32.01 59.49
CA GLN A 332 -48.93 -32.13 60.09
C GLN A 332 -49.28 -33.59 60.42
N LEU A 333 -48.96 -34.52 59.51
CA LEU A 333 -49.18 -35.94 59.71
C LEU A 333 -48.36 -36.45 60.91
N ASN A 334 -47.09 -36.05 60.99
CA ASN A 334 -46.20 -36.43 62.10
C ASN A 334 -46.71 -35.88 63.45
N GLN A 335 -47.22 -34.64 63.47
CA GLN A 335 -47.89 -34.10 64.65
C GLN A 335 -49.14 -34.90 65.03
N SER A 336 -49.96 -35.30 64.05
CA SER A 336 -51.13 -36.15 64.29
C SER A 336 -50.75 -37.53 64.83
N ILE A 337 -49.67 -38.13 64.33
CA ILE A 337 -49.15 -39.41 64.86
C ILE A 337 -48.73 -39.24 66.32
N ALA A 338 -47.95 -38.19 66.64
CA ALA A 338 -47.53 -37.92 68.01
C ALA A 338 -48.71 -37.69 68.98
N ILE A 339 -49.80 -37.09 68.51
CA ILE A 339 -51.04 -36.96 69.30
C ILE A 339 -51.66 -38.35 69.55
N ARG A 340 -51.80 -39.17 68.52
CA ARG A 340 -52.35 -40.53 68.66
C ARG A 340 -51.49 -41.44 69.51
N ASP A 341 -50.17 -41.32 69.45
CA ASP A 341 -49.26 -42.09 70.31
C ASP A 341 -49.50 -41.75 71.79
N ARG A 342 -49.72 -40.47 72.12
CA ARG A 342 -50.11 -40.07 73.49
C ARG A 342 -51.48 -40.62 73.89
N GLU A 343 -52.46 -40.65 73.00
CA GLU A 343 -53.76 -41.25 73.27
C GLU A 343 -53.63 -42.75 73.55
N ILE A 344 -52.83 -43.48 72.75
CA ILE A 344 -52.55 -44.90 72.95
C ILE A 344 -51.86 -45.13 74.30
N GLU A 345 -50.90 -44.28 74.67
CA GLU A 345 -50.19 -44.36 75.95
C GLU A 345 -51.11 -44.06 77.14
N GLY A 346 -52.01 -43.08 76.99
CA GLY A 346 -53.08 -42.80 77.95
C GLY A 346 -54.04 -43.98 78.13
N LEU A 347 -54.49 -44.59 77.02
CA LEU A 347 -55.33 -45.79 77.05
C LEU A 347 -54.62 -46.97 77.71
N ARG A 348 -53.34 -47.21 77.41
CA ARG A 348 -52.52 -48.22 78.11
C ARG A 348 -52.47 -47.96 79.62
N GLY A 349 -52.31 -46.70 80.03
CA GLY A 349 -52.36 -46.30 81.44
C GLY A 349 -53.69 -46.68 82.10
N THR A 350 -54.82 -46.39 81.44
CA THR A 350 -56.15 -46.77 81.96
C THR A 350 -56.37 -48.28 82.01
N CYS A 351 -55.94 -49.03 80.99
CA CYS A 351 -55.99 -50.49 80.99
C CYS A 351 -55.17 -51.09 82.14
N ASN A 352 -53.96 -50.56 82.38
CA ASN A 352 -53.12 -50.98 83.50
C ASN A 352 -53.81 -50.68 84.85
N ALA A 353 -54.41 -49.49 85.01
CA ALA A 353 -55.13 -49.13 86.22
C ALA A 353 -56.36 -50.02 86.46
N LEU A 354 -57.12 -50.32 85.40
CA LEU A 354 -58.23 -51.28 85.44
C LEU A 354 -57.75 -52.69 85.80
N ALA A 355 -56.66 -53.16 85.19
CA ALA A 355 -56.07 -54.46 85.52
C ALA A 355 -55.65 -54.56 86.99
N VAL A 356 -55.03 -53.49 87.54
CA VAL A 356 -54.70 -53.41 88.98
C VAL A 356 -55.97 -53.39 89.83
N GLY A 357 -57.01 -52.65 89.42
CA GLY A 357 -58.31 -52.63 90.10
C GLY A 357 -59.01 -54.01 90.10
N PHE A 358 -58.97 -54.72 88.98
CA PHE A 358 -59.46 -56.10 88.86
C PHE A 358 -58.66 -57.06 89.75
N ALA A 359 -57.33 -56.93 89.79
CA ALA A 359 -56.49 -57.74 90.67
C ALA A 359 -56.78 -57.49 92.16
N ALA A 360 -56.98 -56.22 92.55
CA ALA A 360 -57.33 -55.85 93.92
C ALA A 360 -58.71 -56.37 94.32
N THR A 361 -59.72 -56.20 93.45
CA THR A 361 -61.08 -56.70 93.70
C THR A 361 -61.13 -58.23 93.73
N ALA A 362 -60.41 -58.91 92.84
CA ALA A 362 -60.27 -60.37 92.87
C ALA A 362 -59.60 -60.84 94.17
N SER A 363 -58.57 -60.14 94.64
CA SER A 363 -57.91 -60.44 95.92
C SER A 363 -58.86 -60.24 97.11
N LEU A 364 -59.66 -59.18 97.08
CA LEU A 364 -60.63 -58.87 98.14
C LEU A 364 -61.80 -59.87 98.16
N LEU A 365 -62.27 -60.31 96.98
CA LEU A 365 -63.21 -61.42 96.84
C LEU A 365 -62.62 -62.72 97.36
N LEU A 366 -61.35 -63.02 97.07
CA LEU A 366 -60.66 -64.21 97.59
C LEU A 366 -60.60 -64.18 99.12
N ILE A 367 -60.27 -63.03 99.71
CA ILE A 367 -60.25 -62.82 101.17
C ILE A 367 -61.66 -63.00 101.75
N LEU A 368 -62.70 -62.44 101.13
CA LEU A 368 -64.08 -62.61 101.57
C LEU A 368 -64.56 -64.06 101.47
N VAL A 369 -64.21 -64.77 100.40
CA VAL A 369 -64.49 -66.20 100.24
C VAL A 369 -63.78 -67.00 101.33
N LEU A 370 -62.50 -66.72 101.61
CA LEU A 370 -61.75 -67.35 102.70
C LEU A 370 -62.37 -67.06 104.07
N LEU A 371 -62.83 -65.84 104.33
CA LEU A 371 -63.57 -65.48 105.55
C LEU A 371 -64.91 -66.21 105.66
N ARG A 372 -65.64 -66.37 104.55
CA ARG A 372 -66.91 -67.10 104.51
C ARG A 372 -66.72 -68.60 104.71
N VAL A 373 -65.68 -69.18 104.11
CA VAL A 373 -65.28 -70.57 104.33
C VAL A 373 -64.88 -70.77 105.80
N ARG A 374 -64.10 -69.85 106.38
CA ARG A 374 -63.74 -69.89 107.81
C ARG A 374 -64.95 -69.76 108.73
N ALA A 375 -65.95 -68.95 108.37
CA ALA A 375 -67.20 -68.83 109.12
C ALA A 375 -68.06 -70.10 109.05
N LYS A 376 -68.01 -70.84 107.92
CA LYS A 376 -68.77 -72.08 107.71
C LYS A 376 -68.13 -73.33 108.35
N TRP A 377 -66.87 -73.23 108.81
CA TRP A 377 -66.15 -74.28 109.54
C TRP A 377 -66.20 -74.09 111.08
N ARG A 378 -67.04 -73.19 111.57
CA ARG A 378 -67.45 -73.17 112.98
C ARG A 378 -68.80 -73.86 113.10
N ILE A 379 -68.79 -74.96 113.87
CA ILE A 379 -69.87 -75.91 114.22
C ILE A 379 -69.85 -77.15 113.34
#